data_AF-A0A8H5H1D5-F1
#
_entry.id   AF-A0A8H5H1D5-F1
#
_cell.length_a   1.000
_cell.length_b   1.000
_cell.length_c   1.000
_cell.angle_alpha   90.00
_cell.angle_beta   90.00
_cell.angle_gamma   90.00
#
_symmetry.space_group_name_H-M   'P 1'
#
loop_
_entity.id
_entity.type
_entity.pdbx_description
1 polymer ?
#
loop_
_entity_poly.entity_id
_entity_poly.type
_entity_poly.pdbx_seq_one_letter_code
_entity_poly.pdbx_strand_id
1 'polypeptide(L)'
;MNHVKSIEVTTLDVSISEAFRCMAGLNSTVEGMSSSSADVELRLELFWSQCVELASFIILYYDYALTFPDEVEFFWKRSCRAFFAILFYTNRYLSVFGNLPHFLVRFGLEQLSVCKTLELYNQYFVSINQLVISTIFIHRVYAMYAQNFRILCVLVIALAGVIANGLFQWYRSKGAIGTSPDAIMAKVCLSTYTDLQGKHMIFYWLGVVAFDMLVFALTLKKSMQLKATYLGSNLWDVVTRDGILYFGAITLSNGSNILVFAIEEGYMKTLLANLVNIVASVMTSRLMLNLRGASQDLKTSRNTVESLSLPLSTNGAVSLATLWDPECTIAN
;
A
#
# COMPACT_ATOMS: atom_id res chain seq x y z
N MET A 1 -6.46 19.68 10.82
CA MET A 1 -6.35 18.29 11.32
C MET A 1 -7.70 17.58 11.53
N ASN A 2 -8.72 18.17 12.16
CA ASN A 2 -10.02 17.48 12.34
C ASN A 2 -10.82 17.28 11.04
N HIS A 3 -10.66 18.16 10.05
CA HIS A 3 -11.29 18.00 8.74
C HIS A 3 -10.75 16.82 7.92
N VAL A 4 -9.46 16.48 8.08
CA VAL A 4 -8.81 15.41 7.28
C VAL A 4 -9.22 14.01 7.76
N LYS A 5 -9.40 13.82 9.08
CA LYS A 5 -9.95 12.56 9.64
C LYS A 5 -11.42 12.35 9.31
N SER A 6 -12.20 13.43 9.22
CA SER A 6 -13.58 13.35 8.73
C SER A 6 -13.59 12.88 7.27
N ILE A 7 -12.66 13.36 6.44
CA ILE A 7 -12.54 12.96 5.04
C ILE A 7 -12.16 11.47 4.90
N GLU A 8 -11.27 10.93 5.74
CA GLU A 8 -10.87 9.51 5.71
C GLU A 8 -12.03 8.52 5.95
N VAL A 9 -12.94 8.81 6.89
CA VAL A 9 -14.17 8.00 7.11
C VAL A 9 -15.14 8.19 5.94
N THR A 10 -15.26 9.42 5.44
CA THR A 10 -16.15 9.74 4.32
C THR A 10 -15.68 9.08 3.01
N THR A 11 -14.37 8.89 2.80
CA THR A 11 -13.83 8.25 1.58
C THR A 11 -14.04 6.74 1.52
N LEU A 12 -14.05 6.07 2.69
CA LEU A 12 -14.43 4.66 2.77
C LEU A 12 -15.93 4.52 2.49
N ASP A 13 -16.75 5.40 3.08
CA ASP A 13 -18.21 5.42 2.88
C ASP A 13 -18.63 5.78 1.44
N VAL A 14 -17.91 6.67 0.75
CA VAL A 14 -18.17 7.02 -0.66
C VAL A 14 -17.79 5.87 -1.59
N SER A 15 -16.67 5.19 -1.34
CA SER A 15 -16.28 4.01 -2.13
C SER A 15 -17.27 2.85 -1.94
N ILE A 16 -17.77 2.68 -0.71
CA ILE A 16 -18.85 1.74 -0.38
C ILE A 16 -20.15 2.17 -1.07
N SER A 17 -20.52 3.45 -1.05
CA SER A 17 -21.73 4.00 -1.68
C SER A 17 -21.72 3.89 -3.20
N GLU A 18 -20.59 4.13 -3.86
CA GLU A 18 -20.40 3.92 -5.31
C GLU A 18 -20.46 2.43 -5.66
N ALA A 19 -19.89 1.55 -4.83
CA ALA A 19 -20.09 0.11 -4.95
C ALA A 19 -21.56 -0.28 -4.78
N PHE A 20 -22.30 0.35 -3.84
CA PHE A 20 -23.75 0.17 -3.67
C PHE A 20 -24.57 0.70 -4.86
N ARG A 21 -24.16 1.80 -5.50
CA ARG A 21 -24.78 2.30 -6.74
C ARG A 21 -24.52 1.37 -7.92
N CYS A 22 -23.33 0.78 -7.98
CA CYS A 22 -23.00 -0.28 -8.93
C CYS A 22 -23.89 -1.53 -8.70
N MET A 23 -24.12 -1.91 -7.43
CA MET A 23 -25.07 -2.97 -7.05
C MET A 23 -26.53 -2.63 -7.40
N ALA A 24 -26.95 -1.37 -7.25
CA ALA A 24 -28.32 -0.92 -7.54
C ALA A 24 -28.65 -0.89 -9.05
N GLY A 25 -27.67 -0.63 -9.92
CA GLY A 25 -27.83 -0.64 -11.37
C GLY A 25 -28.12 -2.03 -11.97
N LEU A 26 -27.96 -3.09 -11.19
CA LEU A 26 -28.09 -4.49 -11.64
C LEU A 26 -29.40 -5.18 -11.26
N ASN A 27 -30.14 -4.68 -10.27
CA ASN A 27 -31.45 -5.24 -9.96
C ASN A 27 -32.41 -5.10 -11.15
N SER A 28 -32.18 -4.10 -12.01
CA SER A 28 -32.96 -3.86 -13.25
C SER A 28 -32.53 -4.69 -14.47
N THR A 29 -31.34 -5.30 -14.47
CA THR A 29 -30.85 -6.11 -15.61
C THR A 29 -30.88 -7.61 -15.35
N VAL A 30 -30.94 -8.04 -14.07
CA VAL A 30 -31.03 -9.45 -13.66
C VAL A 30 -32.46 -10.01 -13.76
N GLU A 31 -33.50 -9.17 -13.72
CA GLU A 31 -34.91 -9.62 -13.81
C GLU A 31 -35.31 -10.23 -15.16
N GLY A 32 -34.45 -10.17 -16.18
CA GLY A 32 -34.70 -10.81 -17.46
C GLY A 32 -33.54 -11.69 -17.92
N MET A 33 -33.47 -12.96 -17.49
CA MET A 33 -33.13 -14.12 -18.34
C MET A 33 -32.82 -15.40 -17.53
N SER A 34 -33.34 -16.51 -18.03
CA SER A 34 -33.12 -17.88 -17.56
C SER A 34 -31.77 -18.45 -18.06
N SER A 35 -30.85 -18.81 -17.15
CA SER A 35 -29.66 -19.63 -17.43
C SER A 35 -29.33 -20.57 -16.26
N SER A 36 -28.46 -21.58 -16.49
CA SER A 36 -28.13 -22.63 -15.50
C SER A 36 -27.51 -22.04 -14.22
N SER A 37 -27.58 -22.76 -13.09
CA SER A 37 -27.07 -22.28 -11.79
C SER A 37 -25.58 -21.92 -11.81
N ALA A 38 -24.77 -22.63 -12.60
CA ALA A 38 -23.33 -22.38 -12.72
C ALA A 38 -23.01 -21.08 -13.48
N ASP A 39 -23.82 -20.71 -14.47
CA ASP A 39 -23.66 -19.46 -15.22
C ASP A 39 -23.95 -18.23 -14.34
N VAL A 40 -24.85 -18.37 -13.38
CA VAL A 40 -25.22 -17.29 -12.44
C VAL A 40 -24.09 -17.04 -11.45
N GLU A 41 -23.50 -18.10 -10.88
CA GLU A 41 -22.40 -18.00 -9.91
C GLU A 41 -21.16 -17.37 -10.53
N LEU A 42 -20.76 -17.82 -11.73
CA LEU A 42 -19.64 -17.22 -12.47
C LEU A 42 -19.87 -15.73 -12.72
N ARG A 43 -21.07 -15.32 -13.14
CA ARG A 43 -21.37 -13.89 -13.41
C ARG A 43 -21.26 -13.03 -12.16
N LEU A 44 -21.67 -13.55 -11.00
CA LEU A 44 -21.54 -12.85 -9.72
C LEU A 44 -20.07 -12.67 -9.34
N GLU A 45 -19.24 -13.70 -9.46
CA GLU A 45 -17.81 -13.62 -9.18
C GLU A 45 -17.10 -12.58 -10.07
N LEU A 46 -17.40 -12.59 -11.38
CA LEU A 46 -16.86 -11.61 -12.33
C LEU A 46 -17.25 -10.19 -11.97
N PHE A 47 -18.50 -9.99 -11.58
CA PHE A 47 -19.02 -8.69 -11.20
C PHE A 47 -18.30 -8.14 -9.97
N TRP A 48 -18.22 -8.94 -8.90
CA TRP A 48 -17.51 -8.54 -7.67
C TRP A 48 -16.04 -8.19 -7.95
N SER A 49 -15.36 -9.00 -8.77
CA SER A 49 -14.00 -8.72 -9.22
C SER A 49 -13.87 -7.38 -9.93
N GLN A 50 -14.74 -7.09 -10.90
CA GLN A 50 -14.73 -5.82 -11.62
C GLN A 50 -15.01 -4.62 -10.72
N CYS A 51 -15.96 -4.74 -9.78
CA CYS A 51 -16.26 -3.67 -8.83
C CYS A 51 -15.09 -3.38 -7.90
N VAL A 52 -14.46 -4.41 -7.33
CA VAL A 52 -13.31 -4.24 -6.44
C VAL A 52 -12.12 -3.65 -7.18
N GLU A 53 -11.84 -4.11 -8.40
CA GLU A 53 -10.78 -3.53 -9.24
C GLU A 53 -11.05 -2.07 -9.58
N LEU A 54 -12.28 -1.76 -10.04
CA LEU A 54 -12.66 -0.38 -10.35
C LEU A 54 -12.51 0.54 -9.12
N ALA A 55 -13.00 0.11 -7.96
CA ALA A 55 -12.83 0.84 -6.72
C ALA A 55 -11.35 1.04 -6.36
N SER A 56 -10.52 0.02 -6.58
CA SER A 56 -9.07 0.10 -6.35
C SER A 56 -8.42 1.18 -7.23
N PHE A 57 -8.74 1.23 -8.52
CA PHE A 57 -8.23 2.25 -9.42
C PHE A 57 -8.72 3.66 -9.04
N ILE A 58 -10.01 3.79 -8.69
CA ILE A 58 -10.57 5.06 -8.23
C ILE A 58 -9.79 5.56 -7.01
N ILE A 59 -9.57 4.70 -6.00
CA ILE A 59 -8.78 5.04 -4.81
C ILE A 59 -7.38 5.52 -5.21
N LEU A 60 -6.68 4.78 -6.08
CA LEU A 60 -5.32 5.12 -6.51
C LEU A 60 -5.23 6.50 -7.18
N TYR A 61 -6.04 6.74 -8.21
CA TYR A 61 -5.95 7.98 -8.99
C TYR A 61 -6.55 9.18 -8.25
N TYR A 62 -7.61 8.98 -7.49
CA TYR A 62 -8.21 10.02 -6.66
C TYR A 62 -7.25 10.45 -5.54
N ASP A 63 -6.62 9.50 -4.86
CA ASP A 63 -5.61 9.80 -3.84
C ASP A 63 -4.41 10.57 -4.41
N TYR A 64 -3.93 10.15 -5.58
CA TYR A 64 -2.87 10.85 -6.29
C TYR A 64 -3.24 12.30 -6.55
N ALA A 65 -4.43 12.57 -7.10
CA ALA A 65 -4.90 13.91 -7.40
C ALA A 65 -5.02 14.78 -6.13
N LEU A 66 -5.54 14.21 -5.03
CA LEU A 66 -5.68 14.92 -3.75
C LEU A 66 -4.33 15.31 -3.13
N THR A 67 -3.34 14.42 -3.22
CA THR A 67 -2.05 14.59 -2.54
C THR A 67 -0.97 15.23 -3.43
N PHE A 68 -1.29 15.53 -4.69
CA PHE A 68 -0.37 16.19 -5.62
C PHE A 68 0.09 17.59 -5.17
N PRO A 69 -0.77 18.47 -4.61
CA PRO A 69 -0.30 19.76 -4.10
C PRO A 69 0.75 19.62 -2.99
N ASP A 70 0.53 18.69 -2.06
CA ASP A 70 1.47 18.39 -0.97
C ASP A 70 2.78 17.80 -1.50
N GLU A 71 2.72 16.97 -2.55
CA GLU A 71 3.90 16.46 -3.24
C GLU A 71 4.76 17.59 -3.83
N VAL A 72 4.14 18.53 -4.54
CA VAL A 72 4.85 19.68 -5.12
C VAL A 72 5.51 20.53 -4.03
N GLU A 73 4.80 20.77 -2.92
CA GLU A 73 5.33 21.56 -1.81
C GLU A 73 6.48 20.84 -1.07
N PHE A 74 6.32 19.55 -0.78
CA PHE A 74 7.24 18.82 0.10
C PHE A 74 8.39 18.12 -0.63
N PHE A 75 8.25 17.78 -1.92
CA PHE A 75 9.26 17.05 -2.67
C PHE A 75 9.84 17.82 -3.86
N TRP A 76 9.05 18.65 -4.57
CA TRP A 76 9.54 19.30 -5.79
C TRP A 76 10.29 20.61 -5.48
N LYS A 77 9.75 21.45 -4.60
CA LYS A 77 10.33 22.78 -4.27
C LYS A 77 11.61 22.71 -3.43
N ARG A 78 12.06 21.53 -3.00
CA ARG A 78 13.15 21.38 -2.02
C ARG A 78 14.13 20.30 -2.47
N SER A 79 15.41 20.67 -2.62
CA SER A 79 16.50 19.71 -2.78
C SER A 79 16.62 18.85 -1.52
N CYS A 80 16.37 17.56 -1.64
CA CYS A 80 16.37 16.61 -0.54
C CYS A 80 17.44 15.54 -0.73
N ARG A 81 17.75 14.77 0.32
CA ARG A 81 18.46 13.48 0.18
C ARG A 81 17.79 12.66 -0.93
N ALA A 82 18.51 12.48 -2.04
CA ALA A 82 18.03 11.83 -3.24
C ALA A 82 17.36 10.48 -2.91
N PHE A 83 17.89 9.74 -1.94
CA PHE A 83 17.39 8.40 -1.61
C PHE A 83 15.92 8.32 -1.19
N PHE A 84 15.46 9.11 -0.21
CA PHE A 84 14.06 9.04 0.24
C PHE A 84 13.09 9.65 -0.78
N ALA A 85 13.54 10.65 -1.55
CA ALA A 85 12.78 11.17 -2.67
C ALA A 85 12.61 10.10 -3.77
N ILE A 86 13.68 9.38 -4.11
CA ILE A 86 13.65 8.26 -5.06
C ILE A 86 12.70 7.16 -4.60
N LEU A 87 12.75 6.77 -3.32
CA LEU A 87 11.82 5.75 -2.79
C LEU A 87 10.35 6.22 -2.85
N PHE A 88 10.09 7.49 -2.52
CA PHE A 88 8.75 8.07 -2.62
C PHE A 88 8.23 8.05 -4.07
N TYR A 89 9.02 8.59 -5.00
CA TYR A 89 8.64 8.64 -6.41
C TYR A 89 8.50 7.24 -7.00
N THR A 90 9.41 6.34 -6.66
CA THR A 90 9.31 4.93 -7.07
C THR A 90 8.00 4.34 -6.56
N ASN A 91 7.69 4.39 -5.27
CA ASN A 91 6.44 3.83 -4.73
C ASN A 91 5.19 4.39 -5.43
N ARG A 92 5.12 5.72 -5.53
CA ARG A 92 3.96 6.45 -6.01
C ARG A 92 3.75 6.26 -7.51
N TYR A 93 4.76 6.56 -8.33
CA TYR A 93 4.63 6.51 -9.79
C TYR A 93 4.70 5.09 -10.35
N LEU A 94 5.42 4.17 -9.71
CA LEU A 94 5.33 2.76 -10.07
C LEU A 94 3.90 2.26 -9.89
N SER A 95 3.23 2.61 -8.80
CA SER A 95 1.85 2.23 -8.56
C SER A 95 0.87 2.84 -9.57
N VAL A 96 1.00 4.14 -9.86
CA VAL A 96 0.12 4.86 -10.81
C VAL A 96 0.26 4.34 -12.24
N PHE A 97 1.50 4.21 -12.74
CA PHE A 97 1.74 3.82 -14.12
C PHE A 97 1.72 2.31 -14.33
N GLY A 98 2.18 1.53 -13.35
CA GLY A 98 2.23 0.07 -13.48
C GLY A 98 0.85 -0.59 -13.38
N ASN A 99 -0.14 0.09 -12.80
CA ASN A 99 -1.53 -0.36 -12.82
C ASN A 99 -2.25 -0.07 -14.15
N LEU A 100 -1.71 0.81 -15.00
CA LEU A 100 -2.37 1.25 -16.23
C LEU A 100 -2.57 0.12 -17.26
N PRO A 101 -1.58 -0.76 -17.56
CA PRO A 101 -1.80 -1.88 -18.48
C PRO A 101 -2.88 -2.83 -18.00
N HIS A 102 -2.96 -3.07 -16.68
CA HIS A 102 -3.98 -3.92 -16.07
C HIS A 102 -5.37 -3.29 -16.23
N PHE A 103 -5.51 -2.00 -15.96
CA PHE A 103 -6.75 -1.25 -16.20
C PHE A 103 -7.21 -1.31 -17.67
N LEU A 104 -6.29 -1.03 -18.61
CA LEU A 104 -6.62 -0.96 -20.03
C LEU A 104 -7.08 -2.30 -20.61
N VAL A 105 -6.44 -3.40 -20.23
CA VAL A 105 -6.87 -4.74 -20.70
C VAL A 105 -8.16 -5.16 -20.02
N ARG A 106 -8.37 -4.80 -18.75
CA ARG A 106 -9.57 -5.18 -18.00
C ARG A 106 -10.83 -4.45 -18.45
N PHE A 107 -10.72 -3.17 -18.81
CA PHE A 107 -11.87 -2.30 -19.12
C PHE A 107 -11.90 -1.76 -20.55
N GLY A 108 -10.86 -1.96 -21.37
CA GLY A 108 -10.74 -1.31 -22.68
C GLY A 108 -10.45 -2.22 -23.88
N LEU A 109 -9.52 -3.18 -23.75
CA LEU A 109 -9.01 -3.98 -24.88
C LEU A 109 -9.52 -5.44 -24.81
N GLU A 110 -10.48 -5.80 -25.68
CA GLU A 110 -10.96 -7.18 -25.85
C GLU A 110 -9.92 -8.07 -26.57
N GLN A 111 -8.79 -8.37 -25.95
CA GLN A 111 -7.77 -9.26 -26.52
C GLN A 111 -7.35 -10.37 -25.57
N LEU A 112 -7.96 -11.54 -25.77
CA LEU A 112 -7.70 -12.77 -25.00
C LEU A 112 -6.24 -13.26 -25.10
N SER A 113 -5.56 -12.95 -26.22
CA SER A 113 -4.16 -13.33 -26.46
C SER A 113 -3.16 -12.68 -25.50
N VAL A 114 -3.54 -11.58 -24.84
CA VAL A 114 -2.67 -10.81 -23.94
C VAL A 114 -2.78 -11.27 -22.49
N CYS A 115 -3.80 -12.07 -22.15
CA CYS A 115 -4.16 -12.39 -20.77
C CYS A 115 -3.01 -13.04 -19.98
N LYS A 116 -2.37 -14.07 -20.55
CA LYS A 116 -1.25 -14.76 -19.89
C LYS A 116 -0.04 -13.84 -19.66
N THR A 117 0.24 -12.96 -20.62
CA THR A 117 1.34 -11.98 -20.52
C THR A 117 1.03 -10.93 -19.47
N LEU A 118 -0.23 -10.47 -19.40
CA LEU A 118 -0.67 -9.50 -18.41
C LEU A 118 -0.59 -10.05 -16.98
N GLU A 119 -0.92 -11.32 -16.79
CA GLU A 119 -0.88 -11.97 -15.48
C GLU A 119 0.55 -12.16 -14.98
N LEU A 120 1.46 -12.57 -15.86
CA LEU A 120 2.89 -12.60 -15.56
C LEU A 120 3.39 -11.19 -15.23
N TYR A 121 3.01 -10.18 -16.01
CA TYR A 121 3.32 -8.78 -15.73
C TYR A 121 2.83 -8.36 -14.35
N ASN A 122 1.57 -8.65 -14.00
CA ASN A 122 0.97 -8.30 -12.73
C ASN A 122 1.71 -8.95 -11.54
N GLN A 123 2.10 -10.22 -11.67
CA GLN A 123 2.87 -10.92 -10.64
C GLN A 123 4.23 -10.26 -10.38
N TYR A 124 4.96 -9.90 -11.45
CA TYR A 124 6.23 -9.18 -11.31
C TYR A 124 6.03 -7.78 -10.74
N PHE A 125 5.02 -7.07 -11.23
CA PHE A 125 4.68 -5.72 -10.79
C PHE A 125 4.35 -5.65 -9.30
N VAL A 126 3.44 -6.50 -8.83
CA VAL A 126 3.06 -6.60 -7.41
C VAL A 126 4.28 -6.95 -6.54
N SER A 127 5.14 -7.87 -7.01
CA SER A 127 6.37 -8.24 -6.31
C SER A 127 7.33 -7.05 -6.18
N ILE A 128 7.51 -6.26 -7.24
CA ILE A 128 8.38 -5.07 -7.21
C ILE A 128 7.78 -4.01 -6.26
N ASN A 129 6.48 -3.74 -6.32
CA ASN A 129 5.82 -2.82 -5.39
C ASN A 129 6.02 -3.24 -3.94
N GLN A 130 5.86 -4.53 -3.63
CA GLN A 130 6.05 -5.04 -2.27
C GLN A 130 7.49 -4.83 -1.78
N LEU A 131 8.49 -4.98 -2.65
CA LEU A 131 9.90 -4.72 -2.30
C LEU A 131 10.16 -3.25 -2.02
N VAL A 132 9.57 -2.35 -2.81
CA VAL A 132 9.69 -0.90 -2.60
C VAL A 132 9.07 -0.50 -1.25
N ILE A 133 7.85 -0.96 -0.97
CA ILE A 133 7.14 -0.70 0.30
C ILE A 133 7.96 -1.28 1.48
N SER A 134 8.43 -2.52 1.35
CA SER A 134 9.25 -3.16 2.39
C SER A 134 10.53 -2.36 2.67
N THR A 135 11.19 -1.85 1.63
CA THR A 135 12.40 -1.03 1.78
C THR A 135 12.10 0.27 2.54
N ILE A 136 11.00 0.95 2.21
CA ILE A 136 10.55 2.16 2.92
C ILE A 136 10.31 1.86 4.40
N PHE A 137 9.68 0.72 4.70
CA PHE A 137 9.40 0.29 6.06
C PHE A 137 10.67 0.01 6.86
N ILE A 138 11.64 -0.69 6.26
CA ILE A 138 12.93 -0.97 6.91
C ILE A 138 13.62 0.33 7.31
N HIS A 139 13.72 1.29 6.39
CA HIS A 139 14.35 2.57 6.69
C HIS A 139 13.61 3.34 7.79
N ARG A 140 12.28 3.29 7.78
CA ARG A 140 11.46 3.92 8.80
C ARG A 140 11.71 3.32 10.18
N VAL A 141 11.65 2.00 10.31
CA VAL A 141 11.92 1.31 11.59
C VAL A 141 13.36 1.55 12.04
N TYR A 142 14.32 1.49 11.12
CA TYR A 142 15.72 1.78 11.42
C TYR A 142 15.91 3.19 12.01
N ALA A 143 15.24 4.20 11.43
CA ALA A 143 15.26 5.55 11.97
C ALA A 143 14.61 5.63 13.36
N MET A 144 13.46 4.99 13.58
CA MET A 144 12.77 4.96 14.89
C MET A 144 13.62 4.33 16.01
N TYR A 145 14.48 3.38 15.65
CA TYR A 145 15.41 2.73 16.59
C TYR A 145 16.75 3.45 16.70
N ALA A 146 16.79 4.76 16.41
CA ALA A 146 17.98 5.60 16.48
C ALA A 146 19.16 5.02 15.70
N GLN A 147 18.88 4.47 14.51
CA GLN A 147 19.87 3.90 13.60
C GLN A 147 20.67 2.72 14.20
N ASN A 148 20.01 1.91 15.04
CA ASN A 148 20.63 0.71 15.59
C ASN A 148 20.82 -0.37 14.50
N PHE A 149 22.08 -0.64 14.14
CA PHE A 149 22.46 -1.61 13.11
C PHE A 149 21.90 -3.03 13.36
N ARG A 150 21.72 -3.43 14.62
CA ARG A 150 21.15 -4.75 14.95
C ARG A 150 19.73 -4.91 14.42
N ILE A 151 18.92 -3.86 14.52
CA ILE A 151 17.53 -3.86 14.01
C ILE A 151 17.54 -3.89 12.48
N LEU A 152 18.45 -3.16 11.85
CA LEU A 152 18.63 -3.22 10.40
C LEU A 152 18.98 -4.64 9.94
N CYS A 153 19.93 -5.31 10.59
CA CYS A 153 20.28 -6.70 10.27
C CYS A 153 19.08 -7.63 10.39
N VAL A 154 18.32 -7.55 11.48
CA VAL A 154 17.11 -8.38 11.67
C VAL A 154 16.11 -8.16 10.54
N LEU A 155 15.86 -6.91 10.16
CA LEU A 155 14.90 -6.57 9.12
C LEU A 155 15.39 -6.99 7.71
N VAL A 156 16.68 -6.81 7.41
CA VAL A 156 17.26 -7.23 6.13
C VAL A 156 17.28 -8.76 6.00
N ILE A 157 17.59 -9.48 7.08
CA ILE A 157 17.52 -10.95 7.10
C ILE A 157 16.07 -11.41 6.91
N ALA A 158 15.11 -10.77 7.58
CA ALA A 158 13.69 -11.07 7.41
C ALA A 158 13.24 -10.85 5.95
N LEU A 159 13.60 -9.71 5.35
CA LEU A 159 13.29 -9.40 3.95
C LEU A 159 13.95 -10.40 2.98
N ALA A 160 15.21 -10.77 3.22
CA ALA A 160 15.89 -11.81 2.44
C ALA A 160 15.15 -13.16 2.53
N GLY A 161 14.62 -13.51 3.71
CA GLY A 161 13.78 -14.68 3.91
C GLY A 161 12.48 -14.62 3.11
N VAL A 162 11.80 -13.47 3.07
CA VAL A 162 10.60 -13.27 2.24
C VAL A 162 10.92 -13.40 0.76
N ILE A 163 12.03 -12.81 0.29
CA ILE A 163 12.47 -12.93 -1.10
C ILE A 163 12.76 -14.39 -1.45
N ALA A 164 13.51 -15.10 -0.59
CA ALA A 164 13.83 -16.51 -0.79
C ALA A 164 12.56 -17.39 -0.83
N ASN A 165 11.62 -17.16 0.08
CA ASN A 165 10.31 -17.81 0.06
C ASN A 165 9.58 -17.51 -1.26
N GLY A 166 9.51 -16.25 -1.67
CA GLY A 166 8.82 -15.85 -2.89
C GLY A 166 9.40 -16.50 -4.14
N LEU A 167 10.73 -16.50 -4.28
CA LEU A 167 11.42 -17.17 -5.39
C LEU A 167 11.20 -18.69 -5.38
N PHE A 168 11.23 -19.32 -4.20
CA PHE A 168 10.98 -20.75 -4.07
C PHE A 168 9.54 -21.11 -4.47
N GLN A 169 8.55 -20.38 -3.97
CA GLN A 169 7.15 -20.64 -4.33
C GLN A 169 6.87 -20.35 -5.80
N TRP A 170 7.46 -19.29 -6.37
CA TRP A 170 7.35 -18.99 -7.80
C TRP A 170 7.96 -20.10 -8.65
N TYR A 171 9.13 -20.61 -8.28
CA TYR A 171 9.74 -21.75 -8.96
C TYR A 171 8.89 -23.02 -8.88
N ARG A 172 8.29 -23.30 -7.73
CA ARG A 172 7.40 -24.47 -7.53
C ARG A 172 6.04 -24.31 -8.18
N SER A 173 5.60 -23.07 -8.39
CA SER A 173 4.38 -22.71 -9.12
C SER A 173 4.52 -22.85 -10.65
N LYS A 174 5.64 -23.36 -11.19
CA LYS A 174 5.81 -23.60 -12.63
C LYS A 174 4.84 -24.66 -13.13
N GLY A 175 3.74 -24.20 -13.72
CA GLY A 175 2.74 -24.96 -14.46
C GLY A 175 2.11 -24.07 -15.54
N ALA A 176 1.34 -24.65 -16.46
CA ALA A 176 0.56 -23.84 -17.39
C ALA A 176 -0.51 -23.07 -16.60
N ILE A 177 -0.40 -21.73 -16.57
CA ILE A 177 -1.54 -20.86 -16.22
C ILE A 177 -2.62 -21.19 -17.25
N GLY A 178 -3.66 -21.89 -16.82
CA GLY A 178 -4.81 -22.21 -17.65
C GLY A 178 -5.75 -21.03 -17.67
N THR A 179 -6.16 -20.60 -18.86
CA THR A 179 -7.39 -19.82 -19.02
C THR A 179 -8.56 -20.81 -18.96
N SER A 180 -9.54 -20.60 -18.07
CA SER A 180 -10.71 -21.48 -18.06
C SER A 180 -11.48 -21.38 -19.38
N PRO A 181 -12.11 -22.47 -19.84
CA PRO A 181 -13.03 -22.45 -20.97
C PRO A 181 -14.14 -21.40 -20.82
N ASP A 182 -14.58 -21.16 -19.58
CA ASP A 182 -15.67 -20.23 -19.28
C ASP A 182 -15.23 -18.75 -19.33
N ALA A 183 -13.97 -18.45 -18.95
CA ALA A 183 -13.36 -17.13 -19.12
C ALA A 183 -13.17 -16.77 -20.60
N ILE A 184 -12.85 -17.77 -21.44
CA ILE A 184 -12.75 -17.62 -22.89
C ILE A 184 -14.12 -17.25 -23.49
N MET A 185 -15.18 -17.92 -23.03
CA MET A 185 -16.57 -17.65 -23.44
C MET A 185 -17.04 -16.26 -23.01
N ALA A 186 -16.63 -15.79 -21.83
CA ALA A 186 -16.97 -14.46 -21.32
C ALA A 186 -16.13 -13.32 -21.91
N LYS A 187 -15.11 -13.60 -22.75
CA LYS A 187 -14.09 -12.64 -23.20
C LYS A 187 -13.37 -11.92 -22.05
N VAL A 188 -13.34 -12.50 -20.86
CA VAL A 188 -12.71 -11.90 -19.69
C VAL A 188 -11.37 -12.59 -19.46
N CYS A 189 -10.32 -11.79 -19.21
CA CYS A 189 -9.05 -12.34 -18.76
C CYS A 189 -9.19 -12.81 -17.31
N LEU A 190 -9.39 -14.12 -17.12
CA LEU A 190 -9.28 -14.77 -15.81
C LEU A 190 -8.29 -15.92 -15.88
N SER A 191 -7.40 -15.93 -14.91
CA SER A 191 -6.51 -17.04 -14.66
C SER A 191 -7.15 -17.99 -13.66
N THR A 192 -7.18 -19.27 -14.00
CA THR A 192 -7.56 -20.31 -13.05
C THR A 192 -6.29 -20.95 -12.50
N TYR A 193 -6.18 -20.98 -11.17
CA TYR A 193 -5.06 -21.58 -10.47
C TYR A 193 -5.42 -23.03 -10.10
N THR A 194 -4.50 -23.96 -10.35
CA THR A 194 -4.64 -25.33 -9.80
C THR A 194 -4.54 -25.28 -8.26
N ASP A 195 -5.10 -26.26 -7.56
CA ASP A 195 -5.04 -26.31 -6.08
C ASP A 195 -3.61 -26.25 -5.54
N LEU A 196 -2.68 -26.90 -6.24
CA LEU A 196 -1.27 -26.87 -5.90
C LEU A 196 -0.67 -25.47 -6.08
N GLN A 197 -1.04 -24.78 -7.16
CA GLN A 197 -0.60 -23.41 -7.43
C GLN A 197 -1.17 -22.41 -6.43
N GLY A 198 -2.45 -22.55 -6.08
CA GLY A 198 -3.11 -21.75 -5.04
C GLY A 198 -2.40 -21.89 -3.69
N LYS A 199 -2.00 -23.11 -3.30
CA LYS A 199 -1.20 -23.34 -2.09
C LYS A 199 0.14 -22.60 -2.12
N HIS A 200 0.86 -22.64 -3.24
CA HIS A 200 2.12 -21.90 -3.38
C HIS A 200 1.93 -20.37 -3.28
N MET A 201 0.83 -19.84 -3.81
CA MET A 201 0.46 -18.43 -3.65
C MET A 201 0.14 -18.06 -2.19
N ILE A 202 -0.58 -18.92 -1.47
CA ILE A 202 -0.84 -18.72 -0.03
C ILE A 202 0.47 -18.60 0.75
N PHE A 203 1.43 -19.52 0.53
CA PHE A 203 2.72 -19.46 1.22
C PHE A 203 3.56 -18.25 0.80
N TYR A 204 3.44 -17.78 -0.44
CA TYR A 204 4.05 -16.52 -0.87
C TYR A 204 3.54 -15.35 -0.02
N TRP A 205 2.22 -15.18 0.04
CA TRP A 205 1.58 -14.07 0.77
C TRP A 205 1.76 -14.18 2.29
N LEU A 206 1.84 -15.41 2.83
CA LEU A 206 2.13 -15.64 4.24
C LEU A 206 3.49 -15.06 4.65
N GLY A 207 4.50 -15.16 3.79
CA GLY A 207 5.80 -14.53 4.02
C GLY A 207 5.70 -13.00 4.08
N VAL A 208 4.89 -12.40 3.19
CA VAL A 208 4.67 -10.96 3.16
C VAL A 208 3.98 -10.48 4.44
N VAL A 209 2.89 -11.13 4.86
CA VAL A 209 2.18 -10.79 6.11
C VAL A 209 3.06 -10.98 7.33
N ALA A 210 3.88 -12.04 7.38
CA ALA A 210 4.79 -12.26 8.49
C ALA A 210 5.80 -11.09 8.63
N PHE A 211 6.31 -10.58 7.52
CA PHE A 211 7.19 -9.41 7.52
C PHE A 211 6.47 -8.13 7.95
N ASP A 212 5.27 -7.88 7.43
CA ASP A 212 4.47 -6.71 7.84
C ASP A 212 4.13 -6.74 9.33
N MET A 213 3.77 -7.91 9.87
CA MET A 213 3.52 -8.12 11.30
C MET A 213 4.77 -7.82 12.13
N LEU A 214 5.96 -8.26 11.68
CA LEU A 214 7.23 -7.95 12.35
C LEU A 214 7.50 -6.44 12.38
N VAL A 215 7.37 -5.77 11.23
CA VAL A 215 7.54 -4.31 11.12
C VAL A 215 6.55 -3.58 12.02
N PHE A 216 5.27 -3.93 11.92
CA PHE A 216 4.21 -3.34 12.74
C PHE A 216 4.48 -3.53 14.24
N ALA A 217 4.86 -4.73 14.67
CA ALA A 217 5.16 -5.02 16.08
C ALA A 217 6.34 -4.19 16.59
N LEU A 218 7.43 -4.06 15.80
CA LEU A 218 8.58 -3.22 16.16
C LEU A 218 8.20 -1.74 16.23
N THR A 219 7.45 -1.25 15.25
CA THR A 219 6.93 0.12 15.26
C THR A 219 6.05 0.39 16.46
N LEU A 220 5.09 -0.49 16.75
CA LEU A 220 4.17 -0.35 17.88
C LEU A 220 4.94 -0.36 19.20
N LYS A 221 5.84 -1.33 19.40
CA LYS A 221 6.68 -1.42 20.60
C LYS A 221 7.47 -0.14 20.83
N LYS A 222 8.15 0.37 19.80
CA LYS A 222 8.97 1.58 19.93
C LYS A 222 8.11 2.82 20.16
N SER A 223 6.98 2.94 19.48
CA SER A 223 6.02 4.04 19.69
C SER A 223 5.48 4.07 21.13
N MET A 224 5.12 2.91 21.70
CA MET A 224 4.68 2.82 23.10
C MET A 224 5.78 3.18 24.08
N GLN A 225 7.02 2.75 23.83
CA GLN A 225 8.19 3.14 24.65
C GLN A 225 8.41 4.66 24.63
N LEU A 226 8.38 5.28 23.44
CA LEU A 226 8.55 6.72 23.31
C LEU A 226 7.41 7.48 24.01
N LYS A 227 6.17 7.02 23.88
CA LYS A 227 5.02 7.62 24.57
C LYS A 227 5.16 7.56 26.09
N ALA A 228 5.66 6.45 26.65
CA ALA A 228 5.90 6.31 28.07
C ALA A 228 7.02 7.24 28.59
N THR A 229 8.07 7.46 27.79
CA THR A 229 9.19 8.33 28.15
C THR A 229 8.86 9.82 27.99
N TYR A 230 8.05 10.20 27.00
CA TYR A 230 7.74 11.60 26.66
C TYR A 230 6.30 12.00 27.02
N LEU A 231 5.83 11.58 28.20
CA LEU A 231 4.54 11.99 28.78
C LEU A 231 4.38 13.53 28.72
N GLY A 232 3.52 14.03 27.82
CA GLY A 232 3.14 15.44 27.75
C GLY A 232 3.37 16.17 26.43
N SER A 233 4.05 15.60 25.44
CA SER A 233 4.22 16.25 24.13
C SER A 233 3.12 15.85 23.15
N ASN A 234 2.23 16.78 22.78
CA ASN A 234 1.18 16.56 21.77
C ASN A 234 1.72 16.09 20.41
N LEU A 235 2.96 16.44 20.08
CA LEU A 235 3.62 16.11 18.82
C LEU A 235 3.89 14.61 18.66
N TRP A 236 4.50 13.99 19.67
CA TRP A 236 4.84 12.58 19.62
C TRP A 236 3.58 11.72 19.52
N ASP A 237 2.48 12.15 20.16
CA ASP A 237 1.21 11.44 20.11
C ASP A 237 0.58 11.49 18.71
N VAL A 238 0.68 12.61 17.98
CA VAL A 238 0.17 12.72 16.59
C VAL A 238 1.01 11.88 15.62
N VAL A 239 2.34 12.06 15.62
CA VAL A 239 3.24 11.38 14.68
C VAL A 239 3.27 9.86 14.88
N THR A 240 3.26 9.40 16.13
CA THR A 240 3.25 7.95 16.43
C THR A 240 1.88 7.33 16.21
N ARG A 241 0.78 8.01 16.56
CA ARG A 241 -0.58 7.52 16.33
C ARG A 241 -0.87 7.36 14.85
N ASP A 242 -0.62 8.40 14.06
CA ASP A 242 -0.90 8.37 12.63
C ASP A 242 0.01 7.32 11.96
N GLY A 243 1.26 7.24 12.40
CA GLY A 243 2.20 6.20 11.99
C GLY A 243 1.74 4.75 12.22
N ILE A 244 1.18 4.46 13.39
CA ILE A 244 0.65 3.13 13.75
C ILE A 244 -0.61 2.81 12.93
N LEU A 245 -1.49 3.79 12.71
CA LEU A 245 -2.71 3.60 11.92
C LEU A 245 -2.40 3.15 10.49
N TYR A 246 -1.42 3.78 9.83
CA TYR A 246 -1.01 3.37 8.48
C TYR A 246 -0.48 1.93 8.43
N PHE A 247 0.43 1.57 9.33
CA PHE A 247 0.95 0.20 9.35
C PHE A 247 -0.10 -0.83 9.74
N GLY A 248 -0.96 -0.51 10.72
CA GLY A 248 -2.06 -1.38 11.13
C GLY A 248 -3.02 -1.63 9.98
N ALA A 249 -3.40 -0.58 9.23
CA ALA A 249 -4.26 -0.72 8.05
C ALA A 249 -3.61 -1.63 6.99
N ILE A 250 -2.32 -1.48 6.72
CA ILE A 250 -1.60 -2.30 5.74
C ILE A 250 -1.53 -3.76 6.18
N THR A 251 -1.16 -4.01 7.44
CA THR A 251 -1.11 -5.36 8.02
C THR A 251 -2.48 -6.05 8.02
N LEU A 252 -3.55 -5.32 8.37
CA LEU A 252 -4.92 -5.84 8.32
C LEU A 252 -5.38 -6.12 6.89
N SER A 253 -5.02 -5.25 5.94
CA SER A 253 -5.33 -5.42 4.52
C SER A 253 -4.63 -6.67 3.95
N ASN A 254 -3.32 -6.83 4.22
CA ASN A 254 -2.57 -8.01 3.81
C ASN A 254 -3.06 -9.29 4.52
N GLY A 255 -3.47 -9.21 5.79
CA GLY A 255 -4.11 -10.33 6.49
C GLY A 255 -5.46 -10.72 5.87
N SER A 256 -6.26 -9.74 5.46
CA SER A 256 -7.54 -9.97 4.78
C SER A 256 -7.35 -10.63 3.41
N ASN A 257 -6.28 -10.26 2.69
CA ASN A 257 -5.90 -10.91 1.43
C ASN A 257 -5.64 -12.41 1.64
N ILE A 258 -4.86 -12.78 2.66
CA ILE A 258 -4.61 -14.20 2.99
C ILE A 258 -5.91 -14.92 3.34
N LEU A 259 -6.80 -14.27 4.10
CA LEU A 259 -8.07 -14.87 4.48
C LEU A 259 -8.92 -15.20 3.25
N VAL A 260 -8.99 -14.28 2.28
CA VAL A 260 -9.66 -14.52 0.99
C VAL A 260 -9.00 -15.65 0.23
N PHE A 261 -7.66 -15.70 0.16
CA PHE A 261 -6.96 -16.82 -0.48
C PHE A 261 -7.21 -18.18 0.21
N ALA A 262 -7.49 -18.18 1.52
CA ALA A 262 -7.68 -19.39 2.32
C ALA A 262 -9.13 -19.89 2.34
N ILE A 263 -10.11 -18.99 2.24
CA ILE A 263 -11.54 -19.31 2.30
C ILE A 263 -12.14 -19.47 0.92
N GLU A 264 -11.82 -18.55 0.00
CA GLU A 264 -12.50 -18.49 -1.29
C GLU A 264 -11.96 -19.56 -2.25
N GLU A 265 -12.84 -20.06 -3.10
CA GLU A 265 -12.53 -20.97 -4.19
C GLU A 265 -12.57 -20.24 -5.55
N GLY A 266 -12.13 -20.88 -6.62
CA GLY A 266 -12.26 -20.32 -7.98
C GLY A 266 -11.55 -18.97 -8.20
N TYR A 267 -12.27 -18.01 -8.77
CA TYR A 267 -11.73 -16.73 -9.24
C TYR A 267 -11.64 -15.67 -8.13
N MET A 268 -12.40 -15.85 -7.04
CA MET A 268 -12.44 -14.91 -5.91
C MET A 268 -11.14 -14.89 -5.09
N LYS A 269 -10.27 -15.92 -5.24
CA LYS A 269 -8.97 -16.00 -4.55
C LYS A 269 -8.08 -14.77 -4.75
N THR A 270 -8.12 -14.14 -5.93
CA THR A 270 -7.28 -12.98 -6.26
C THR A 270 -7.98 -11.64 -6.08
N LEU A 271 -9.23 -11.63 -5.60
CA LEU A 271 -10.10 -10.45 -5.54
C LEU A 271 -9.44 -9.25 -4.85
N LEU A 272 -8.80 -9.47 -3.71
CA LEU A 272 -8.22 -8.40 -2.89
C LEU A 272 -6.75 -8.10 -3.20
N ALA A 273 -6.08 -8.92 -4.00
CA ALA A 273 -4.63 -8.83 -4.15
C ALA A 273 -4.17 -7.47 -4.70
N ASN A 274 -4.87 -6.96 -5.73
CA ASN A 274 -4.56 -5.65 -6.30
C ASN A 274 -4.97 -4.50 -5.38
N LEU A 275 -6.18 -4.58 -4.80
CA LEU A 275 -6.68 -3.58 -3.86
C LEU A 275 -5.70 -3.36 -2.71
N VAL A 276 -5.22 -4.45 -2.11
CA VAL A 276 -4.32 -4.39 -0.96
C VAL A 276 -2.96 -3.80 -1.34
N ASN A 277 -2.44 -4.09 -2.54
CA ASN A 277 -1.22 -3.46 -3.03
C ASN A 277 -1.38 -1.95 -3.23
N ILE A 278 -2.50 -1.53 -3.83
CA ILE A 278 -2.85 -0.12 -4.03
C ILE A 278 -3.00 0.60 -2.69
N VAL A 279 -3.75 0.01 -1.75
CA VAL A 279 -3.91 0.57 -0.39
C VAL A 279 -2.55 0.69 0.29
N ALA A 280 -1.69 -0.32 0.21
CA ALA A 280 -0.36 -0.27 0.81
C ALA A 280 0.50 0.86 0.22
N SER A 281 0.45 1.08 -1.10
CA SER A 281 1.16 2.17 -1.76
C SER A 281 0.61 3.56 -1.39
N VAL A 282 -0.71 3.73 -1.39
CA VAL A 282 -1.39 4.98 -1.00
C VAL A 282 -1.06 5.34 0.45
N MET A 283 -1.23 4.39 1.36
CA MET A 283 -0.95 4.58 2.79
C MET A 283 0.53 4.90 3.03
N THR A 284 1.45 4.25 2.30
CA THR A 284 2.88 4.54 2.38
C THR A 284 3.21 5.94 1.86
N SER A 285 2.58 6.37 0.77
CA SER A 285 2.76 7.72 0.21
C SER A 285 2.24 8.80 1.14
N ARG A 286 1.02 8.64 1.69
CA ARG A 286 0.43 9.55 2.67
C ARG A 286 1.27 9.67 3.93
N LEU A 287 1.77 8.54 4.43
CA LEU A 287 2.69 8.53 5.55
C LEU A 287 3.93 9.39 5.29
N MET A 288 4.58 9.22 4.13
CA MET A 288 5.78 10.00 3.79
C MET A 288 5.49 11.49 3.66
N LEU A 289 4.34 11.86 3.09
CA LEU A 289 3.89 13.26 2.99
C LEU A 289 3.59 13.85 4.38
N ASN A 290 2.83 13.14 5.21
CA ASN A 290 2.47 13.59 6.57
C ASN A 290 3.71 13.78 7.46
N LEU A 291 4.68 12.88 7.36
CA LEU A 291 5.95 13.01 8.10
C LEU A 291 6.74 14.24 7.65
N ARG A 292 6.73 14.56 6.34
CA ARG A 292 7.39 15.76 5.82
C ARG A 292 6.67 17.04 6.25
N GLY A 293 5.35 17.09 6.14
CA GLY A 293 4.55 18.22 6.63
C GLY A 293 4.82 18.50 8.11
N ALA A 294 4.77 17.46 8.95
CA ALA A 294 5.09 17.58 10.38
C ALA A 294 6.52 18.08 10.65
N SER A 295 7.51 17.60 9.87
CA SER A 295 8.90 18.08 9.98
C SER A 295 9.03 19.56 9.63
N GLN A 296 8.27 20.04 8.64
CA GLN A 296 8.27 21.45 8.26
C GLN A 296 7.63 22.34 9.31
N ASP A 297 6.46 21.96 9.85
CA ASP A 297 5.78 22.69 10.91
C ASP A 297 6.68 22.89 12.13
N LEU A 298 7.50 21.87 12.44
CA LEU A 298 8.50 21.94 13.52
C LEU A 298 9.62 22.93 13.23
N LYS A 299 10.16 22.94 12.01
CA LYS A 299 11.21 23.90 11.62
C LYS A 299 10.67 25.32 11.67
N THR A 300 9.47 25.56 11.15
CA THR A 300 8.83 26.88 11.18
C THR A 300 8.61 27.33 12.62
N SER A 301 8.03 26.48 13.47
CA SER A 301 7.79 26.79 14.89
C SER A 301 9.08 27.11 15.63
N ARG A 302 10.16 26.35 15.37
CA ARG A 302 11.49 26.61 15.95
C ARG A 302 12.03 27.97 15.54
N ASN A 303 11.99 28.29 14.24
CA ASN A 303 12.48 29.56 13.72
C ASN A 303 11.69 30.75 14.27
N THR A 304 10.38 30.59 14.49
CA THR A 304 9.54 31.59 15.14
C THR A 304 9.91 31.78 16.61
N VAL A 305 10.14 30.70 17.36
CA VAL A 305 10.58 30.82 18.76
C VAL A 305 11.96 31.47 18.85
N GLU A 306 12.89 31.08 17.97
CA GLU A 306 14.26 31.60 17.93
C GLU A 306 14.31 33.09 17.53
N SER A 307 13.39 33.55 16.67
CA SER A 307 13.27 34.99 16.34
C SER A 307 12.58 35.82 17.43
N LEU A 308 11.80 35.19 18.32
CA LEU A 308 11.16 35.83 19.48
C LEU A 308 12.02 35.80 20.76
N SER A 309 12.99 34.89 20.87
CA SER A 309 13.93 34.82 21.99
C SER A 309 15.23 35.60 21.72
N LEU A 310 15.51 36.65 22.49
CA LEU A 310 16.87 37.21 22.62
C LEU A 310 17.87 36.10 23.00
N PRO A 311 19.14 36.16 22.55
CA PRO A 311 20.04 35.01 22.57
C PRO A 311 20.43 34.65 24.00
N LEU A 312 19.74 33.65 24.56
CA LEU A 312 20.13 33.01 25.81
C LEU A 312 20.56 31.57 25.51
N SER A 313 21.88 31.40 25.54
CA SER A 313 22.61 30.14 25.58
C SER A 313 21.88 29.13 26.48
N THR A 314 21.25 28.13 25.88
CA THR A 314 20.87 26.90 26.58
C THR A 314 21.34 25.70 25.76
N ASN A 315 22.54 25.24 26.12
CA ASN A 315 23.05 23.93 25.76
C ASN A 315 22.11 22.87 26.38
N GLY A 316 21.48 22.02 25.56
CA GLY A 316 20.81 20.83 26.10
C GLY A 316 19.65 20.20 25.33
N ALA A 317 19.24 20.70 24.15
CA ALA A 317 18.18 20.05 23.38
C ALA A 317 18.77 19.09 22.33
N VAL A 318 18.83 17.79 22.66
CA VAL A 318 19.12 16.73 21.68
C VAL A 318 18.04 16.78 20.59
N SER A 319 18.48 17.11 19.37
CA SER A 319 17.65 17.47 18.21
C SER A 319 17.03 16.24 17.53
N LEU A 320 15.72 16.29 17.25
CA LEU A 320 15.02 15.34 16.37
C LEU A 320 15.15 15.70 14.88
N ALA A 321 15.59 16.91 14.55
CA ALA A 321 15.81 17.32 13.16
C ALA A 321 16.90 16.48 12.48
N THR A 322 17.88 16.00 13.25
CA THR A 322 18.98 15.16 12.75
C THR A 322 18.58 13.72 12.45
N LEU A 323 17.39 13.25 12.87
CA LEU A 323 16.96 11.87 12.62
C LEU A 323 16.53 11.65 11.15
N TRP A 324 16.12 12.71 10.46
CA TRP A 324 15.70 12.68 9.05
C TRP A 324 16.33 13.77 8.17
N ASP A 325 17.06 14.73 8.74
CA ASP A 325 17.55 15.88 7.97
C ASP A 325 18.85 16.48 8.55
N PRO A 326 20.04 15.94 8.22
CA PRO A 326 21.24 16.75 8.21
C PRO A 326 21.31 17.46 6.85
N GLU A 327 21.02 18.76 6.90
CA GLU A 327 21.31 19.76 5.86
C GLU A 327 20.66 19.56 4.48
N CYS A 328 19.38 19.94 4.35
CA CYS A 328 18.84 20.41 3.08
C CYS A 328 19.18 21.89 2.88
N THR A 329 20.36 22.17 2.34
CA THR A 329 20.73 23.51 1.88
C THR A 329 19.99 23.78 0.57
N ILE A 330 19.29 24.93 0.51
CA ILE A 330 18.73 25.44 -0.74
C ILE A 330 19.92 25.68 -1.68
N ALA A 331 19.96 24.99 -2.82
CA ALA A 331 20.85 25.39 -3.90
C ALA A 331 20.34 26.74 -4.41
N ASN A 332 21.11 27.81 -4.14
CA ASN A 332 20.97 29.09 -4.84
C ASN A 332 21.22 28.91 -6.32
#